data_AF-A0A368KKT9-F1
#
_entry.id   AF-A0A368KKT9-F1
#
_cell.length_a   1.000
_cell.length_b   1.000
_cell.length_c   1.000
_cell.angle_alpha   90.00
_cell.angle_beta   90.00
_cell.angle_gamma   90.00
#
_symmetry.space_group_name_H-M   'P 1'
#
loop_
_entity.id
_entity.type
_entity.pdbx_description
1 polymer ?
#
loop_
_entity_poly.entity_id
_entity_poly.type
_entity_poly.pdbx_seq_one_letter_code
_entity_poly.pdbx_strand_id
1 'polypeptide(L)'
;MADAAPNSNQEATKGPSMKAKIQILGGILVLVILECAVAYLVIPSQQDVIRAAESEGQAGETAGVETANEVAPLAANEETIEVDLGDPFGITAYRPLSESTMRIDFHLYATIRLSDEADFKSLMEKNKNRFREQVIVTVRSSDEGELTDPSLGLLKRKILEKTNQIIGRPMVHSIVFSEFSFVEQ
;
A
#
# COMPACT_ATOMS: atom_id res chain seq x y z
N MET A 1 -26.45 68.22 -7.45
CA MET A 1 -25.56 67.12 -7.87
C MET A 1 -24.48 67.03 -6.82
N ALA A 2 -24.76 66.37 -5.69
CA ALA A 2 -24.73 64.93 -5.46
C ALA A 2 -23.38 64.53 -4.84
N ASP A 3 -23.50 63.83 -3.70
CA ASP A 3 -22.50 62.98 -3.02
C ASP A 3 -21.24 63.60 -2.40
N ALA A 4 -21.18 63.56 -1.06
CA ALA A 4 -20.21 62.74 -0.33
C ALA A 4 -20.46 62.83 1.20
N ALA A 5 -20.82 61.70 1.81
CA ALA A 5 -20.80 61.50 3.27
C ALA A 5 -19.36 61.47 3.81
N PRO A 6 -19.17 61.46 5.14
CA PRO A 6 -18.98 60.14 5.74
C PRO A 6 -19.70 59.92 7.08
N ASN A 7 -20.30 58.73 7.18
CA ASN A 7 -20.70 58.10 8.43
C ASN A 7 -19.47 57.83 9.30
N SER A 8 -19.40 58.49 10.46
CA SER A 8 -18.54 58.09 11.57
C SER A 8 -19.25 57.00 12.38
N ASN A 9 -19.04 55.73 12.02
CA ASN A 9 -19.25 54.64 12.96
C ASN A 9 -18.20 53.54 12.71
N GLN A 10 -17.00 53.78 13.21
CA GLN A 10 -15.99 52.73 13.38
C GLN A 10 -16.12 52.19 14.81
N GLU A 11 -16.88 51.10 14.97
CA GLU A 11 -16.74 50.24 16.13
C GLU A 11 -15.40 49.50 16.02
N ALA A 12 -14.40 49.97 16.76
CA ALA A 12 -13.16 49.25 16.97
C ALA A 12 -13.45 48.01 17.82
N THR A 13 -13.54 46.84 17.17
CA THR A 13 -13.59 45.55 17.86
C THR A 13 -12.26 45.32 18.57
N LYS A 14 -12.24 45.57 19.89
CA LYS A 14 -11.08 45.25 20.74
C LYS A 14 -10.82 43.74 20.68
N GLY A 15 -9.72 43.36 20.06
CA GLY A 15 -9.23 41.98 20.05
C GLY A 15 -9.05 41.43 21.47
N PRO A 16 -9.09 40.09 21.65
CA PRO A 16 -9.09 39.47 22.96
C PRO A 16 -7.84 39.85 23.76
N SER A 17 -8.06 40.28 25.00
CA SER A 17 -7.01 40.75 25.90
C SER A 17 -5.93 39.68 26.11
N MET A 18 -4.69 40.11 26.38
CA MET A 18 -3.53 39.22 26.53
C MET A 18 -3.74 38.12 27.61
N LYS A 19 -4.57 38.40 28.62
CA LYS A 19 -4.97 37.41 29.65
C LYS A 19 -5.89 36.32 29.10
N ALA A 20 -6.81 36.67 28.20
CA ALA A 20 -7.68 35.70 27.52
C ALA A 20 -6.87 34.78 26.60
N LYS A 21 -5.83 35.30 25.92
CA LYS A 21 -4.92 34.48 25.12
C LYS A 21 -4.14 33.46 25.96
N ILE A 22 -3.68 33.86 27.14
CA ILE A 22 -2.98 32.94 28.08
C ILE A 22 -3.92 31.87 28.61
N GLN A 23 -5.19 32.21 28.91
CA GLN A 23 -6.19 31.23 29.34
C GLN A 23 -6.57 30.24 28.23
N ILE A 24 -6.73 30.70 26.99
CA ILE A 24 -6.99 29.84 25.84
C ILE A 24 -5.81 28.91 25.58
N LEU A 25 -4.59 29.43 25.61
CA LEU A 25 -3.38 28.62 25.41
C LEU A 25 -3.22 27.56 26.51
N GLY A 26 -3.49 27.92 27.77
CA GLY A 26 -3.49 26.97 28.89
C GLY A 26 -4.54 25.87 28.72
N GLY A 27 -5.76 26.23 28.27
CA GLY A 27 -6.81 25.26 27.99
C GLY A 27 -6.45 24.27 26.88
N ILE A 28 -5.86 24.77 25.78
CA ILE A 28 -5.38 23.92 24.67
C ILE A 28 -4.26 23.00 25.14
N LEU A 29 -3.30 23.50 25.92
CA LEU A 29 -2.20 22.69 26.45
C LEU A 29 -2.71 21.55 27.34
N VAL A 30 -3.67 21.84 28.22
CA VAL A 30 -4.30 20.82 29.07
C VAL A 30 -5.05 19.78 28.24
N LEU A 31 -5.78 20.22 27.21
CA LEU A 31 -6.48 19.33 26.29
C LEU A 31 -5.49 18.38 25.58
N VAL A 32 -4.37 18.90 25.06
CA VAL A 32 -3.35 18.10 24.39
C VAL A 32 -2.71 17.08 25.34
N ILE A 33 -2.39 17.49 26.58
CA ILE A 33 -1.84 16.57 27.59
C ILE A 33 -2.85 15.47 27.93
N LEU A 34 -4.14 15.81 28.02
CA LEU A 34 -5.20 14.84 28.29
C LEU A 34 -5.33 13.82 27.16
N GLU A 35 -5.35 14.27 25.90
CA GLU A 35 -5.36 13.39 24.72
C GLU A 35 -4.11 12.50 24.67
N CYS A 36 -2.92 13.05 24.95
CA CYS A 36 -1.69 12.27 25.01
C CYS A 36 -1.72 11.22 26.13
N ALA A 37 -2.32 11.53 27.28
CA ALA A 37 -2.48 10.58 28.38
C ALA A 37 -3.46 9.46 28.03
N VAL A 38 -4.58 9.78 27.37
CA VAL A 38 -5.53 8.78 26.87
C VAL A 38 -4.86 7.89 25.81
N ALA A 39 -4.14 8.47 24.86
CA ALA A 39 -3.37 7.73 23.88
C ALA A 39 -2.34 6.81 24.56
N TYR A 40 -1.65 7.27 25.61
CA TYR A 40 -0.69 6.44 26.34
C TYR A 40 -1.33 5.24 27.06
N LEU A 41 -2.60 5.35 27.46
CA LEU A 41 -3.35 4.21 28.04
C LEU A 41 -3.87 3.25 26.98
N VAL A 42 -4.01 3.68 25.73
CA VAL A 42 -4.52 2.87 24.60
C VAL A 42 -3.38 2.24 23.79
N ILE A 43 -2.20 2.85 23.75
CA ILE A 43 -1.06 2.32 23.01
C ILE A 43 -0.54 1.05 23.73
N PRO A 44 -0.59 -0.13 23.08
CA PRO A 44 -0.10 -1.36 23.66
C PRO A 44 1.41 -1.27 23.92
N SER A 45 1.90 -1.98 24.95
CA SER A 45 3.32 -1.97 25.29
C SER A 45 4.15 -2.59 24.16
N GLN A 46 5.43 -2.23 24.03
CA GLN A 46 6.30 -2.80 22.98
C GLN A 46 6.33 -4.33 22.99
N GLN A 47 6.11 -4.96 24.15
CA GLN A 47 6.04 -6.42 24.27
C GLN A 47 4.74 -7.00 23.71
N ASP A 48 3.63 -6.26 23.80
CA ASP A 48 2.36 -6.64 23.18
C ASP A 48 2.40 -6.41 21.66
N VAL A 49 3.09 -5.36 21.21
CA VAL A 49 3.37 -5.12 19.78
C VAL A 49 4.29 -6.19 19.21
N ILE A 50 5.32 -6.61 19.94
CA ILE A 50 6.22 -7.70 19.49
C ILE A 50 5.49 -9.04 19.48
N ARG A 51 4.67 -9.36 20.49
CA ARG A 51 3.86 -10.59 20.50
C ARG A 51 2.78 -10.58 19.43
N ALA A 52 2.15 -9.44 19.19
CA ALA A 52 1.25 -9.24 18.07
C ALA A 52 2.00 -9.41 16.74
N ALA A 53 3.20 -8.83 16.59
CA ALA A 53 4.07 -8.97 15.44
C ALA A 53 4.69 -10.37 15.29
N GLU A 54 4.80 -11.17 16.34
CA GLU A 54 5.19 -12.58 16.28
C GLU A 54 3.99 -13.45 15.86
N SER A 55 2.76 -13.09 16.29
CA SER A 55 1.53 -13.72 15.79
C SER A 55 1.15 -13.28 14.37
N GLU A 56 1.48 -12.04 13.98
CA GLU A 56 1.32 -11.44 12.65
C GLU A 56 2.57 -11.65 11.77
N GLY A 57 3.68 -12.15 12.33
CA GLY A 57 4.82 -12.65 11.56
C GLY A 57 4.49 -13.88 10.73
N GLN A 58 3.30 -14.46 10.95
CA GLN A 58 2.64 -15.44 10.10
C GLN A 58 1.45 -14.85 9.29
N ALA A 59 1.10 -13.58 9.47
CA ALA A 59 0.04 -12.85 8.78
C ALA A 59 0.47 -11.39 8.53
N GLY A 60 1.31 -11.20 7.50
CA GLY A 60 2.13 -10.00 7.31
C GLY A 60 1.39 -8.66 7.17
N GLU A 61 1.99 -7.66 7.82
CA GLU A 61 2.44 -6.38 7.26
C GLU A 61 1.44 -5.55 6.43
N THR A 62 0.64 -4.73 7.12
CA THR A 62 0.07 -3.51 6.54
C THR A 62 0.26 -2.32 7.48
N ALA A 63 1.17 -1.42 7.13
CA ALA A 63 1.11 -0.04 7.61
C ALA A 63 1.36 0.92 6.44
N GLY A 64 0.25 1.41 5.87
CA GLY A 64 0.20 2.70 5.18
C GLY A 64 0.10 2.69 3.67
N VAL A 65 -1.08 2.36 3.11
CA VAL A 65 -1.70 3.09 1.99
C VAL A 65 -3.23 2.98 2.15
N GLU A 66 -3.92 4.11 2.23
CA GLU A 66 -5.38 4.18 2.30
C GLU A 66 -6.05 3.78 0.97
N THR A 67 -7.08 2.93 1.09
CA THR A 67 -8.22 2.68 0.18
C THR A 67 -7.97 2.31 -1.28
N ALA A 68 -7.92 1.01 -1.57
CA ALA A 68 -8.45 0.44 -2.81
C ALA A 68 -8.79 -1.06 -2.62
N ASN A 69 -10.08 -1.40 -2.66
CA ASN A 69 -10.65 -2.76 -2.65
C ASN A 69 -9.98 -3.73 -1.67
N GLU A 70 -10.42 -3.68 -0.42
CA GLU A 70 -10.12 -4.69 0.59
C GLU A 70 -10.55 -6.08 0.07
N VAL A 71 -9.56 -6.90 -0.26
CA VAL A 71 -9.76 -8.34 -0.45
C VAL A 71 -10.26 -8.85 0.89
N ALA A 72 -11.49 -9.35 0.96
CA ALA A 72 -12.04 -9.87 2.21
C ALA A 72 -11.01 -10.82 2.86
N PRO A 73 -10.67 -10.63 4.15
CA PRO A 73 -9.70 -11.48 4.83
C PRO A 73 -10.08 -12.96 4.64
N LEU A 74 -9.13 -13.78 4.20
CA LEU A 74 -9.31 -15.22 4.10
C LEU A 74 -9.69 -15.73 5.48
N ALA A 75 -10.88 -16.32 5.63
CA ALA A 75 -11.21 -17.01 6.85
C ALA A 75 -10.29 -18.23 7.00
N ALA A 76 -9.87 -18.54 8.23
CA ALA A 76 -8.92 -19.63 8.50
C ALA A 76 -9.36 -21.04 8.02
N ASN A 77 -10.59 -21.18 7.53
CA ASN A 77 -11.18 -22.42 7.02
C ASN A 77 -11.42 -22.42 5.50
N GLU A 78 -10.98 -21.40 4.76
CA GLU A 78 -11.12 -21.37 3.31
C GLU A 78 -9.94 -22.10 2.64
N GLU A 79 -10.24 -23.14 1.87
CA GLU A 79 -9.25 -23.85 1.07
C GLU A 79 -8.72 -22.94 -0.05
N THR A 80 -7.41 -22.73 -0.05
CA THR A 80 -6.69 -21.98 -1.08
C THR A 80 -5.83 -22.91 -1.92
N ILE A 81 -5.62 -22.53 -3.17
CA ILE A 81 -4.75 -23.24 -4.11
C ILE A 81 -3.82 -22.27 -4.81
N GLU A 82 -2.67 -22.78 -5.25
CA GLU A 82 -1.76 -22.07 -6.13
C GLU A 82 -2.08 -22.39 -7.59
N VAL A 83 -2.22 -21.34 -8.40
CA VAL A 83 -2.49 -21.44 -9.83
C VAL A 83 -1.38 -20.76 -10.60
N ASP A 84 -0.89 -21.44 -11.63
CA ASP A 84 0.11 -20.94 -12.56
C ASP A 84 -0.41 -19.71 -13.33
N LEU A 85 0.40 -18.64 -13.40
CA LEU A 85 0.10 -17.39 -14.09
C LEU A 85 0.62 -17.35 -15.54
N GLY A 86 1.15 -18.46 -16.06
CA GLY A 86 1.46 -18.66 -17.46
C GLY A 86 2.96 -18.88 -17.72
N ASP A 87 3.41 -18.46 -18.91
CA ASP A 87 4.79 -18.72 -19.33
C ASP A 87 5.83 -17.97 -18.47
N PRO A 88 7.01 -18.56 -18.24
CA PRO A 88 8.12 -17.90 -17.57
C PRO A 88 8.45 -16.51 -18.15
N PHE A 89 8.94 -15.63 -17.28
CA PHE A 89 9.35 -14.29 -17.63
C PHE A 89 10.86 -14.23 -17.75
N GLY A 90 11.34 -13.67 -18.86
CA GLY A 90 12.74 -13.29 -19.06
C GLY A 90 12.79 -11.85 -19.53
N ILE A 91 13.17 -10.94 -18.64
CA ILE A 91 13.10 -9.50 -18.85
C ILE A 91 14.52 -8.95 -18.87
N THR A 92 14.86 -8.28 -19.97
CA THR A 92 16.08 -7.46 -20.06
C THR A 92 15.70 -5.98 -20.02
N ALA A 93 16.42 -5.22 -19.20
CA ALA A 93 16.24 -3.79 -19.02
C ALA A 93 17.60 -3.08 -18.96
N TYR A 94 17.75 -2.02 -19.73
CA TYR A 94 18.92 -1.13 -19.66
C TYR A 94 18.64 -0.01 -18.66
N ARG A 95 19.59 0.27 -17.78
CA ARG A 95 19.51 1.37 -16.81
C ARG A 95 20.44 2.50 -17.26
N PRO A 96 19.90 3.62 -17.80
CA PRO A 96 20.73 4.71 -18.29
C PRO A 96 21.58 5.41 -17.22
N LEU A 97 21.14 5.37 -15.96
CA LEU A 97 21.82 6.05 -14.86
C LEU A 97 23.08 5.30 -14.39
N SER A 98 23.07 3.97 -14.43
CA SER A 98 24.18 3.11 -14.05
C SER A 98 24.96 2.58 -15.25
N GLU A 99 24.50 2.87 -16.48
CA GLU A 99 25.01 2.30 -17.74
C GLU A 99 25.05 0.75 -17.75
N SER A 100 24.24 0.11 -16.92
CA SER A 100 24.21 -1.35 -16.74
C SER A 100 23.01 -1.99 -17.44
N THR A 101 23.18 -3.27 -17.80
CA THR A 101 22.08 -4.08 -18.32
C THR A 101 21.69 -5.15 -17.30
N MET A 102 20.42 -5.17 -16.96
CA MET A 102 19.86 -6.08 -16.00
C MET A 102 19.06 -7.16 -16.70
N ARG A 103 19.26 -8.41 -16.30
CA ARG A 103 18.49 -9.57 -16.72
C ARG A 103 17.78 -10.18 -15.51
N ILE A 104 16.47 -10.33 -15.64
CA ILE A 104 15.61 -10.87 -14.60
C ILE A 104 14.81 -12.03 -15.20
N ASP A 105 14.94 -13.21 -14.61
CA ASP A 105 14.19 -14.40 -14.99
C ASP A 105 13.38 -14.88 -13.78
N PHE A 106 12.10 -15.23 -13.96
CA PHE A 106 11.22 -15.76 -12.90
C PHE A 106 9.95 -16.41 -13.44
N HIS A 107 9.27 -17.20 -12.60
CA HIS A 107 7.92 -17.74 -12.82
C HIS A 107 6.97 -17.20 -11.75
N LEU A 108 5.70 -16.96 -12.10
CA LEU A 108 4.68 -16.47 -11.17
C LEU A 108 3.57 -17.49 -10.93
N TYR A 109 3.17 -17.60 -9.66
CA TYR A 109 1.96 -18.31 -9.24
C TYR A 109 1.09 -17.37 -8.41
N ALA A 110 -0.22 -17.58 -8.43
CA ALA A 110 -1.18 -16.84 -7.62
C ALA A 110 -1.89 -17.78 -6.66
N THR A 111 -2.06 -17.34 -5.41
CA THR A 111 -2.93 -18.02 -4.46
C THR A 111 -4.34 -17.45 -4.56
N ILE A 112 -5.30 -18.33 -4.80
CA ILE A 112 -6.74 -18.02 -4.92
C ILE A 112 -7.56 -18.99 -4.07
N ARG A 113 -8.83 -18.69 -3.84
CA ARG A 113 -9.78 -19.66 -3.27
C ARG A 113 -10.02 -20.81 -4.23
N LEU A 114 -10.14 -22.03 -3.72
CA LEU A 114 -10.44 -23.22 -4.53
C LEU A 114 -11.75 -23.05 -5.33
N SER A 115 -12.77 -22.42 -4.74
CA SER A 115 -14.06 -22.16 -5.39
C SER A 115 -13.96 -21.30 -6.65
N ASP A 116 -12.90 -20.51 -6.75
CA ASP A 116 -12.72 -19.47 -7.76
C ASP A 116 -11.85 -19.93 -8.95
N GLU A 117 -11.30 -21.15 -8.91
CA GLU A 117 -10.30 -21.65 -9.86
C GLU A 117 -10.74 -21.57 -11.32
N ALA A 118 -11.92 -22.12 -11.64
CA ALA A 118 -12.40 -22.20 -13.01
C ALA A 118 -12.66 -20.80 -13.60
N ASP A 119 -13.25 -19.94 -12.79
CA ASP A 119 -13.55 -18.55 -13.11
C ASP A 119 -12.26 -17.74 -13.33
N PHE A 120 -11.30 -17.90 -12.41
CA PHE A 120 -10.00 -17.26 -12.48
C PHE A 120 -9.24 -17.64 -13.75
N LYS A 121 -9.16 -18.94 -14.08
CA LYS A 121 -8.50 -19.41 -15.31
C LYS A 121 -9.14 -18.82 -16.57
N SER A 122 -10.47 -18.75 -16.63
CA SER A 122 -11.21 -18.15 -17.75
C SER A 122 -10.92 -16.65 -17.92
N LEU A 123 -10.88 -15.91 -16.81
CA LEU A 123 -10.57 -14.47 -16.83
C LEU A 123 -9.10 -14.21 -17.15
N MET A 124 -8.19 -15.06 -16.66
CA MET A 124 -6.77 -14.95 -16.93
C MET A 124 -6.47 -15.22 -18.41
N GLU A 125 -7.03 -16.27 -19.00
CA GLU A 125 -6.84 -16.58 -20.42
C GLU A 125 -7.30 -15.44 -21.34
N LYS A 126 -8.43 -14.80 -21.01
CA LYS A 126 -8.92 -13.63 -21.76
C LYS A 126 -7.98 -12.43 -21.68
N ASN A 127 -7.28 -12.27 -20.55
CA ASN A 127 -6.46 -11.10 -20.26
C ASN A 127 -4.95 -11.36 -20.28
N LYS A 128 -4.51 -12.55 -20.70
CA LYS A 128 -3.12 -13.01 -20.57
C LYS A 128 -2.08 -12.05 -21.14
N ASN A 129 -2.36 -11.45 -22.29
CA ASN A 129 -1.45 -10.50 -22.93
C ASN A 129 -1.33 -9.21 -22.11
N ARG A 130 -2.46 -8.73 -21.56
CA ARG A 130 -2.50 -7.54 -20.72
C ARG A 130 -1.79 -7.79 -19.39
N PHE A 131 -2.02 -8.95 -18.78
CA PHE A 131 -1.32 -9.37 -17.58
C PHE A 131 0.20 -9.42 -17.81
N ARG A 132 0.66 -10.10 -18.87
CA ARG A 132 2.08 -10.19 -19.22
C ARG A 132 2.71 -8.81 -19.43
N GLU A 133 2.05 -7.93 -20.16
CA GLU A 133 2.50 -6.54 -20.35
C GLU A 133 2.64 -5.80 -19.01
N GLN A 134 1.63 -5.90 -18.13
CA GLN A 134 1.65 -5.23 -16.83
C GLN A 134 2.76 -5.75 -15.94
N VAL A 135 3.03 -7.06 -15.93
CA VAL A 135 4.17 -7.63 -15.19
C VAL A 135 5.49 -7.09 -15.74
N ILE A 136 5.69 -7.09 -17.07
CA ILE A 136 6.92 -6.60 -17.70
C ILE A 136 7.17 -5.14 -17.36
N VAL A 137 6.13 -4.29 -17.47
CA VAL A 137 6.24 -2.86 -17.15
C VAL A 137 6.57 -2.66 -15.67
N THR A 138 5.90 -3.39 -14.78
CA THR A 138 6.13 -3.29 -13.32
C THR A 138 7.58 -3.61 -12.98
N VAL A 139 8.09 -4.75 -13.45
CA VAL A 139 9.46 -5.19 -13.17
C VAL A 139 10.49 -4.23 -13.76
N ARG A 140 10.26 -3.71 -14.99
CA ARG A 140 11.16 -2.72 -15.61
C ARG A 140 11.18 -1.38 -14.88
N SER A 141 10.07 -1.02 -14.22
CA SER A 141 9.95 0.22 -13.45
C SER A 141 10.42 0.08 -11.99
N SER A 142 10.71 -1.14 -11.54
CA SER A 142 11.17 -1.37 -10.18
C SER A 142 12.61 -0.90 -10.00
N ASP A 143 12.88 -0.35 -8.82
CA ASP A 143 14.22 0.05 -8.43
C ASP A 143 15.05 -1.17 -8.00
N GLU A 144 16.37 -1.01 -7.97
CA GLU A 144 17.31 -2.08 -7.60
C GLU A 144 16.97 -2.67 -6.22
N GLY A 145 16.70 -1.82 -5.24
CA GLY A 145 16.33 -2.25 -3.89
C GLY A 145 15.09 -3.14 -3.83
N GLU A 146 14.13 -2.97 -4.75
CA GLU A 146 12.93 -3.84 -4.82
C GLU A 146 13.25 -5.21 -5.42
N LEU A 147 14.24 -5.29 -6.30
CA LEU A 147 14.64 -6.51 -7.02
C LEU A 147 15.65 -7.34 -6.24
N THR A 148 16.45 -6.69 -5.39
CA THR A 148 17.41 -7.34 -4.50
C THR A 148 16.82 -7.74 -3.15
N ASP A 149 15.59 -7.33 -2.85
CA ASP A 149 14.88 -7.72 -1.62
C ASP A 149 14.63 -9.25 -1.63
N PRO A 150 15.13 -10.00 -0.62
CA PRO A 150 14.89 -11.44 -0.52
C PRO A 150 13.40 -11.84 -0.52
N SER A 151 12.53 -10.95 -0.01
CA SER A 151 11.10 -11.23 0.08
C SER A 151 10.34 -10.87 -1.21
N LEU A 152 10.91 -9.99 -2.04
CA LEU A 152 10.26 -9.33 -3.18
C LEU A 152 8.89 -8.72 -2.80
N GLY A 153 8.74 -8.25 -1.56
CA GLY A 153 7.43 -7.94 -0.96
C GLY A 153 6.69 -6.85 -1.73
N LEU A 154 7.39 -5.77 -2.06
CA LEU A 154 6.81 -4.66 -2.81
C LEU A 154 6.45 -5.05 -4.25
N LEU A 155 7.28 -5.86 -4.90
CA LEU A 155 7.03 -6.33 -6.26
C LEU A 155 5.82 -7.28 -6.31
N LYS A 156 5.74 -8.22 -5.35
CA LYS A 156 4.58 -9.11 -5.16
C LYS A 156 3.28 -8.31 -5.00
N ARG A 157 3.28 -7.28 -4.13
CA ARG A 157 2.12 -6.42 -3.91
C ARG A 157 1.69 -5.68 -5.18
N LYS A 158 2.62 -5.05 -5.89
CA LYS A 158 2.34 -4.33 -7.15
C LYS A 158 1.74 -5.26 -8.22
N ILE A 159 2.28 -6.48 -8.36
CA ILE A 159 1.76 -7.45 -9.33
C ILE A 159 0.38 -7.96 -8.90
N LEU A 160 0.17 -8.25 -7.62
CA LEU A 160 -1.13 -8.66 -7.09
C LEU A 160 -2.22 -7.63 -7.39
N GLU A 161 -1.97 -6.36 -7.05
CA GLU A 161 -2.91 -5.26 -7.27
C GLU A 161 -3.27 -5.14 -8.75
N LYS A 162 -2.27 -5.15 -9.63
CA LYS A 162 -2.47 -5.11 -11.09
C LYS A 162 -3.25 -6.32 -11.58
N THR A 163 -2.99 -7.51 -11.04
CA THR A 163 -3.67 -8.74 -11.42
C THR A 163 -5.16 -8.65 -11.08
N ASN A 164 -5.49 -8.27 -9.84
CA ASN A 164 -6.88 -8.06 -9.42
C ASN A 164 -7.57 -6.94 -10.21
N GLN A 165 -6.84 -5.86 -10.56
CA GLN A 165 -7.35 -4.78 -11.41
C GLN A 165 -7.69 -5.25 -12.83
N ILE A 166 -6.84 -6.10 -13.44
CA ILE A 166 -7.05 -6.65 -14.78
C ILE A 166 -8.25 -7.62 -14.80
N ILE A 167 -8.40 -8.42 -13.76
CA ILE A 167 -9.51 -9.37 -13.60
C ILE A 167 -10.82 -8.63 -13.30
N GLY A 168 -10.73 -7.44 -12.68
CA GLY A 168 -11.88 -6.58 -12.36
C GLY A 168 -12.56 -6.92 -11.03
N ARG A 169 -12.03 -7.89 -10.27
CA ARG A 169 -12.49 -8.25 -8.92
C ARG A 169 -11.35 -8.86 -8.10
N PRO A 170 -11.36 -8.70 -6.75
CA PRO A 170 -10.30 -9.20 -5.89
C PRO A 170 -10.38 -10.73 -5.70
N MET A 171 -9.68 -11.49 -6.55
CA MET A 171 -9.63 -12.97 -6.45
C MET A 171 -8.26 -13.50 -6.00
N VAL A 172 -7.21 -12.73 -6.25
CA VAL A 172 -5.83 -13.09 -5.90
C VAL A 172 -5.52 -12.58 -4.51
N HIS A 173 -5.07 -13.49 -3.64
CA HIS A 173 -4.71 -13.20 -2.25
C HIS A 173 -3.20 -13.04 -2.06
N SER A 174 -2.38 -13.77 -2.82
CA SER A 174 -0.93 -13.61 -2.80
C SER A 174 -0.31 -13.98 -4.15
N ILE A 175 0.92 -13.49 -4.37
CA ILE A 175 1.75 -13.82 -5.54
C ILE A 175 3.02 -14.50 -5.05
N VAL A 176 3.34 -15.63 -5.66
CA VAL A 176 4.54 -16.41 -5.39
C VAL A 176 5.47 -16.30 -6.59
N PHE A 177 6.73 -15.95 -6.31
CA PHE A 177 7.81 -15.97 -7.28
C PHE A 177 8.56 -17.30 -7.14
N SER A 178 8.72 -18.00 -8.25
CA SER A 178 9.58 -19.18 -8.35
C SER A 178 10.74 -18.90 -9.31
N GLU A 179 11.86 -19.59 -9.09
CA GLU A 179 13.05 -19.53 -9.96
C GLU A 179 13.57 -18.10 -10.21
N PHE A 180 13.43 -17.21 -9.22
CA PHE A 180 13.84 -15.82 -9.36
C PHE A 180 15.37 -15.72 -9.48
N SER A 181 15.83 -15.13 -10.58
CA SER A 181 17.22 -14.84 -10.86
C SER A 181 17.38 -13.41 -11.33
N PHE A 182 18.34 -12.72 -10.75
CA PHE A 182 18.72 -11.34 -11.07
C PHE A 182 20.21 -11.30 -11.40
N VAL A 183 20.55 -10.80 -12.58
CA VAL A 183 21.94 -10.62 -13.02
C VAL A 183 22.10 -9.22 -13.61
N GLU A 184 23.07 -8.47 -13.09
CA GLU A 184 23.49 -7.19 -13.62
C GLU A 184 24.82 -7.34 -14.38
N GLN A 185 24.90 -6.73 -15.56
CA GLN A 185 26.05 -6.76 -16.49
C GLN A 185 26.55 -5.35 -16.78
#